data_AF-A0A2J8B5G6-F1
#
_entry.id   AF-A0A2J8B5G6-F1
#
_cell.length_a   1.000
_cell.length_b   1.000
_cell.length_c   1.000
_cell.angle_alpha   90.00
_cell.angle_beta   90.00
_cell.angle_gamma   90.00
#
_symmetry.space_group_name_H-M   'P 1'
#
loop_
_entity.id
_entity.type
_entity.pdbx_description
1 polymer ?
#
loop_
_entity_poly.entity_id
_entity_poly.type
_entity_poly.pdbx_seq_one_letter_code
_entity_poly.pdbx_strand_id
1 'polypeptide(L)'
;MIYLLIVMWAFSAVPEKMIMVYAMVFGAHLFPYSWLYQSKGYTVAAISIPMISLILGCALNGTTVAVAACIIEIVFACVLHMELKKMGDNYNKSRFVELSKDKVSMK
;
A
#
# COMPACT_ATOMS: atom_id res chain seq x y z
N MET A 1 -9.38 8.34 9.60
CA MET A 1 -9.95 9.69 9.38
C MET A 1 -9.77 10.65 10.56
N ILE A 2 -9.79 10.20 11.82
CA ILE A 2 -9.51 11.06 13.00
C ILE A 2 -8.09 11.69 12.99
N TYR A 3 -7.12 11.06 12.34
CA TYR A 3 -5.73 11.52 12.30
C TYR A 3 -5.49 12.76 11.42
N LEU A 4 -6.45 13.16 10.57
CA LEU A 4 -6.34 14.40 9.79
C LEU A 4 -6.29 15.64 10.70
N LEU A 5 -6.90 15.57 11.88
CA LEU A 5 -6.81 16.61 12.90
C LEU A 5 -5.36 16.80 13.40
N ILE A 6 -4.62 15.70 13.55
CA ILE A 6 -3.21 15.70 13.94
C ILE A 6 -2.34 16.31 12.84
N VAL A 7 -2.66 16.02 11.57
CA VAL A 7 -1.98 16.61 10.42
C VAL A 7 -2.25 18.12 10.34
N MET A 8 -3.49 18.55 10.57
CA MET A 8 -3.87 19.98 10.57
C MET A 8 -3.18 20.75 11.71
N TRP A 9 -3.03 20.10 12.88
CA TRP A 9 -2.25 20.66 13.98
C TRP A 9 -0.76 20.75 13.62
N ALA A 10 -0.18 19.70 13.02
CA ALA A 10 1.20 19.72 12.55
C ALA A 10 1.45 20.80 11.49
N PHE A 11 0.45 21.10 10.64
CA PHE A 11 0.51 22.21 9.69
C PHE A 11 0.59 23.59 10.40
N SER A 12 -0.16 23.77 11.49
CA SER A 12 -0.13 25.00 12.27
C SER A 12 1.18 25.17 13.07
N ALA A 13 1.73 24.08 13.60
CA ALA A 13 2.96 24.11 14.39
C ALA A 13 4.24 24.14 13.54
N VAL A 14 4.34 23.27 12.52
CA VAL A 14 5.53 23.11 11.67
C VAL A 14 5.10 22.77 10.23
N PRO A 15 4.72 23.76 9.41
CA PRO A 15 4.20 23.53 8.05
C PRO A 15 5.21 22.82 7.14
N GLU A 16 6.50 23.02 7.37
CA GLU A 16 7.60 22.43 6.58
C GLU A 16 7.69 20.90 6.69
N LYS A 17 7.22 20.33 7.81
CA LYS A 17 7.25 18.88 8.07
C LYS A 17 5.87 18.22 7.90
N MET A 18 4.86 18.98 7.49
CA MET A 18 3.50 18.47 7.29
C MET A 18 3.45 17.32 6.29
N ILE A 19 4.15 17.43 5.15
CA ILE A 19 4.18 16.41 4.09
C ILE A 19 4.74 15.07 4.63
N MET A 20 5.76 15.13 5.47
CA MET A 20 6.34 13.95 6.13
C MET A 20 5.30 13.28 7.04
N VAL A 21 4.68 14.04 7.94
CA VAL A 21 3.67 13.52 8.88
C VAL A 21 2.50 12.93 8.11
N TYR A 22 2.04 13.60 7.05
CA TYR A 22 0.96 13.11 6.20
C TYR A 22 1.31 11.78 5.52
N ALA A 23 2.51 11.66 4.93
CA ALA A 23 2.95 10.41 4.31
C ALA A 23 3.12 9.26 5.32
N MET A 24 3.55 9.55 6.55
CA MET A 24 3.61 8.53 7.61
C MET A 24 2.22 8.05 8.02
N VAL A 25 1.27 8.98 8.21
CA VAL A 25 -0.12 8.65 8.53
C VAL A 25 -0.73 7.83 7.39
N PHE A 26 -0.53 8.24 6.13
CA PHE A 26 -0.99 7.50 4.96
C PHE A 26 -0.45 6.06 4.92
N GLY A 27 0.86 5.89 5.07
CA GLY A 27 1.48 4.56 5.11
C GLY A 27 0.92 3.68 6.23
N ALA A 28 0.73 4.22 7.44
CA ALA A 28 0.16 3.48 8.56
C ALA A 28 -1.29 3.00 8.30
N HIS A 29 -2.07 3.73 7.51
CA HIS A 29 -3.44 3.32 7.14
C HIS A 29 -3.46 2.13 6.17
N LEU A 30 -2.37 1.87 5.45
CA LEU A 30 -2.25 0.69 4.58
C LEU A 30 -2.15 -0.62 5.38
N PHE A 31 -1.83 -0.55 6.68
CA PHE A 31 -1.71 -1.73 7.55
C PHE A 31 -3.05 -2.45 7.79
N PRO A 32 -4.15 -1.78 8.16
CA PRO A 32 -5.48 -2.39 8.19
C PRO A 32 -5.90 -3.07 6.88
N TYR A 33 -5.51 -2.49 5.73
CA TYR A 33 -5.83 -3.07 4.43
C TYR A 33 -5.04 -4.34 4.13
N SER A 34 -3.83 -4.49 4.67
CA SER A 34 -3.09 -5.76 4.61
C SER A 34 -3.89 -6.91 5.23
N TRP A 35 -4.50 -6.67 6.40
CA TRP A 35 -5.28 -7.69 7.07
C TRP A 35 -6.56 -8.04 6.30
N LEU A 36 -7.26 -7.03 5.75
CA LEU A 36 -8.50 -7.21 5.00
C LEU A 36 -8.27 -7.96 3.68
N TYR A 37 -7.21 -7.62 2.93
CA TYR A 37 -6.94 -8.22 1.62
C TYR A 37 -6.00 -9.43 1.67
N GLN A 38 -5.46 -9.79 2.84
CA GLN A 38 -4.46 -10.86 3.03
C GLN A 38 -3.28 -10.76 2.05
N SER A 39 -2.97 -9.55 1.58
CA SER A 39 -1.91 -9.30 0.59
C SER A 39 -0.64 -8.89 1.29
N LYS A 40 0.47 -9.51 0.90
CA LYS A 40 1.79 -9.15 1.44
C LYS A 40 2.28 -7.79 0.92
N GLY A 41 1.80 -7.37 -0.25
CA GLY A 41 2.14 -6.06 -0.83
C GLY A 41 1.73 -4.91 0.10
N TYR A 42 0.53 -4.96 0.66
CA TYR A 42 0.05 -3.95 1.61
C TYR A 42 0.89 -3.89 2.90
N THR A 43 1.33 -5.03 3.45
CA THR A 43 2.17 -5.05 4.67
C THR A 43 3.51 -4.36 4.45
N VAL A 44 4.16 -4.68 3.33
CA VAL A 44 5.47 -4.12 3.00
C VAL A 44 5.36 -2.62 2.74
N ALA A 45 4.34 -2.19 1.99
CA ALA A 45 4.08 -0.76 1.76
C ALA A 45 3.77 0.00 3.05
N ALA A 46 2.97 -0.59 3.94
CA ALA A 46 2.57 0.04 5.19
C ALA A 46 3.74 0.33 6.14
N ILE A 47 4.81 -0.47 6.11
CA ILE A 47 6.01 -0.27 6.93
C ILE A 47 7.04 0.58 6.19
N SER A 48 7.22 0.36 4.89
CA SER A 48 8.24 1.06 4.09
C SER A 48 7.90 2.54 3.88
N ILE A 49 6.64 2.90 3.60
CA ILE A 49 6.25 4.29 3.35
C ILE A 49 6.52 5.20 4.56
N PRO A 50 6.10 4.86 5.80
CA PRO A 50 6.42 5.68 6.96
C PRO A 50 7.92 5.74 7.28
N MET A 51 8.65 4.62 7.07
CA MET A 51 10.08 4.58 7.36
C MET A 51 10.87 5.46 6.38
N ILE A 52 10.56 5.37 5.09
CA ILE A 52 11.17 6.21 4.03
C ILE A 52 10.78 7.68 4.23
N SER A 53 9.51 7.96 4.55
CA SER A 53 9.04 9.31 4.84
C SER A 53 9.78 9.93 6.02
N LEU A 54 10.02 9.17 7.09
CA LEU A 54 10.75 9.66 8.26
C LEU A 54 12.21 9.99 7.92
N ILE A 55 12.90 9.12 7.18
CA ILE A 55 14.29 9.33 6.78
C ILE A 55 14.40 10.55 5.85
N LEU A 56 13.57 10.62 4.82
CA LEU A 56 13.59 11.72 3.84
C LEU A 56 13.10 13.04 4.46
N GLY A 57 12.08 12.99 5.32
CA GLY A 57 11.52 14.16 5.98
C GLY A 57 12.43 14.79 7.04
N CYS A 58 13.30 13.99 7.66
CA CYS A 58 14.36 14.50 8.53
C CYS A 58 15.54 15.09 7.74
N ALA A 59 15.92 14.47 6.61
CA ALA A 59 17.13 14.84 5.87
C ALA A 59 16.91 15.89 4.77
N LEU A 60 15.69 16.06 4.23
CA LEU A 60 15.42 16.82 3.01
C LEU A 60 14.21 17.77 3.14
N ASN A 61 14.01 18.59 2.11
CA ASN A 61 12.87 19.49 1.98
C ASN A 61 11.57 18.74 1.64
N GLY A 62 10.42 19.31 2.05
CA GLY A 62 9.09 18.69 1.86
C GLY A 62 8.75 18.36 0.40
N THR A 63 9.23 19.14 -0.57
CA THR A 63 9.04 18.88 -2.00
C THR A 63 9.67 17.56 -2.44
N THR A 64 10.86 17.24 -1.94
CA THR A 64 11.54 15.98 -2.27
C THR A 64 10.82 14.78 -1.68
N VAL A 65 10.27 14.94 -0.47
CA VAL A 65 9.42 13.91 0.17
C VAL A 65 8.16 13.66 -0.64
N ALA A 66 7.51 14.72 -1.14
CA ALA A 66 6.32 14.60 -1.98
C ALA A 66 6.59 13.83 -3.28
N VAL A 67 7.67 14.19 -4.00
CA VAL A 67 8.06 13.49 -5.23
C VAL A 67 8.37 12.02 -4.96
N ALA A 68 9.11 11.73 -3.88
CA ALA A 68 9.41 10.36 -3.48
C ALA A 68 8.14 9.57 -3.14
N ALA A 69 7.20 10.18 -2.40
CA ALA A 69 5.91 9.56 -2.08
C ALA A 69 5.11 9.23 -3.34
N CYS A 70 5.02 10.15 -4.31
CA CYS A 70 4.33 9.89 -5.58
C CYS A 70 4.95 8.71 -6.35
N ILE A 71 6.28 8.63 -6.41
CA ILE A 71 6.97 7.51 -7.09
C ILE A 71 6.65 6.19 -6.37
N ILE A 72 6.70 6.18 -5.05
CA ILE A 72 6.40 4.97 -4.26
C ILE A 72 4.96 4.53 -4.44
N GLU A 73 4.00 5.46 -4.51
CA GLU A 73 2.59 5.16 -4.77
C GLU A 73 2.36 4.53 -6.15
N ILE A 74 3.06 5.01 -7.18
CA ILE A 74 3.00 4.42 -8.53
C ILE A 74 3.55 2.98 -8.50
N VAL A 75 4.71 2.78 -7.87
CA VAL A 75 5.30 1.43 -7.72
C VAL A 75 4.36 0.52 -6.93
N PHE A 76 3.76 1.03 -5.86
CA PHE A 76 2.81 0.30 -5.04
C PHE A 76 1.56 -0.12 -5.85
N ALA A 77 1.00 0.79 -6.65
CA ALA A 77 -0.13 0.48 -7.53
C ALA A 77 0.23 -0.61 -8.55
N CYS A 78 1.43 -0.57 -9.13
CA CYS A 78 1.90 -1.62 -10.05
C CYS A 78 2.02 -2.99 -9.34
N VAL A 79 2.62 -3.03 -8.14
CA VAL A 79 2.76 -4.27 -7.35
C VAL A 79 1.39 -4.88 -7.03
N LEU A 80 0.43 -4.05 -6.62
CA LEU A 80 -0.93 -4.50 -6.35
C LEU A 80 -1.64 -5.02 -7.60
N HIS A 81 -1.46 -4.34 -8.74
CA HIS A 81 -2.05 -4.80 -10.00
C HIS A 81 -1.48 -6.18 -10.42
N MET A 82 -0.18 -6.41 -10.21
CA MET A 82 0.44 -7.71 -10.45
C MET A 82 -0.08 -8.79 -9.50
N GLU A 83 -0.25 -8.46 -8.22
CA GLU A 83 -0.79 -9.38 -7.21
C GLU A 83 -2.23 -9.78 -7.53
N LEU A 84 -3.08 -8.81 -7.92
CA LEU A 84 -4.45 -9.05 -8.38
C LEU A 84 -4.51 -9.96 -9.62
N LYS A 85 -3.65 -9.70 -10.62
CA LYS A 85 -3.59 -10.54 -11.83
C LYS A 85 -3.18 -11.97 -11.50
N LYS A 86 -2.22 -12.15 -10.59
CA LYS A 86 -1.77 -13.47 -10.12
C LYS A 86 -2.86 -14.22 -9.37
N MET A 87 -3.64 -13.54 -8.53
CA MET A 87 -4.79 -14.12 -7.85
C MET A 87 -5.87 -14.57 -8.85
N GLY A 88 -6.18 -13.75 -9.86
CA GLY A 88 -7.15 -14.09 -10.90
C GLY A 88 -6.75 -15.31 -11.75
N ASP A 89 -5.48 -15.40 -12.14
CA ASP A 89 -4.96 -16.53 -12.92
C ASP A 89 -5.00 -17.85 -12.13
N ASN A 90 -4.58 -17.80 -10.86
CA ASN A 90 -4.64 -18.96 -9.97
C ASN A 90 -6.08 -19.46 -9.78
N TYR A 91 -7.04 -18.54 -9.63
CA TYR A 91 -8.47 -18.89 -9.51
C TYR A 91 -9.03 -19.57 -10.77
N ASN A 92 -8.66 -19.07 -11.95
CA ASN A 92 -9.10 -19.69 -13.21
C ASN A 92 -8.52 -21.10 -13.36
N LYS A 93 -7.23 -21.27 -13.01
CA LYS A 93 -6.56 -22.56 -13.04
C LYS A 93 -7.21 -23.59 -12.11
N SER A 94 -7.54 -23.22 -10.87
CA SER A 94 -8.18 -24.13 -9.91
C SER A 94 -9.58 -24.56 -10.34
N ARG A 95 -10.40 -23.64 -10.88
CA ARG A 95 -11.71 -24.00 -11.46
C ARG A 95 -11.60 -24.98 -12.62
N PHE A 96 -10.60 -24.81 -13.49
CA PHE A 96 -10.39 -25.70 -14.63
C PHE A 96 -10.05 -27.13 -14.18
N VAL A 97 -9.28 -27.27 -13.09
CA VAL A 97 -8.93 -28.57 -12.50
C VAL A 97 -10.16 -29.26 -11.89
N GLU A 98 -11.04 -28.52 -11.18
CA GLU A 98 -12.29 -29.08 -10.65
C GLU A 98 -13.21 -29.57 -11.77
N LEU A 99 -13.45 -28.73 -12.79
CA LEU A 99 -14.28 -29.10 -13.94
C LEU A 99 -13.73 -30.33 -14.68
N SER A 100 -12.41 -30.48 -14.77
CA SER A 100 -11.78 -31.65 -15.38
C SER A 100 -11.98 -32.92 -14.54
N LYS A 101 -11.99 -32.83 -13.20
CA LYS A 101 -12.23 -33.98 -12.32
C LYS A 101 -13.67 -34.45 -12.40
N ASP A 102 -14.63 -33.53 -12.41
CA ASP A 102 -16.06 -33.87 -12.49
C ASP A 102 -16.38 -34.61 -13.80
N LYS A 103 -15.76 -34.20 -14.91
CA LYS A 103 -15.90 -34.87 -16.22
C LYS A 103 -15.34 -36.30 -16.22
N VAL A 104 -14.31 -36.58 -15.42
CA VAL A 104 -13.70 -37.92 -15.32
C VAL A 104 -14.51 -38.84 -14.42
N SER A 105 -15.10 -38.32 -13.33
CA SER A 105 -15.93 -39.12 -12.40
C SER A 105 -17.28 -39.57 -12.97
N MET A 106 -17.73 -38.98 -14.08
CA MET A 106 -18.98 -39.34 -14.77
C MET A 106 -18.83 -40.44 -15.84
N LYS A 107 -17.60 -40.93 -16.09
CA LYS A 107 -17.31 -42.04 -17.00
C LYS A 107 -17.02 -43.32 -16.22
#